data_AF-A0A7X7QY94-F1
#
_entry.id   AF-A0A7X7QY94-F1
#
_cell.length_a   1.000
_cell.length_b   1.000
_cell.length_c   1.000
_cell.angle_alpha   90.00
_cell.angle_beta   90.00
_cell.angle_gamma   90.00
#
_symmetry.space_group_name_H-M   'P 1'
#
loop_
_entity.id
_entity.type
_entity.pdbx_description
1 polymer ?
#
loop_
_entity_poly.entity_id
_entity_poly.type
_entity_poly.pdbx_seq_one_letter_code
_entity_poly.pdbx_strand_id
1 'polypeptide(L)'
;MNRRKVMGLRFEVQKPLVVNYKRRTVGEIRADIIVEEKVLIEIKAVSALLPVHEAQLLNYLRATGIKVGLLVNFGEKLEFKRRVF
;
A
#
# COMPACT_ATOMS: atom_id res chain seq x y z
N MET A 1 6.56 -1.77 22.06
CA MET A 1 6.41 -2.09 20.62
C MET A 1 7.16 -1.02 19.83
N ASN A 2 8.32 -1.34 19.26
CA ASN A 2 9.25 -0.36 18.68
C ASN A 2 8.61 0.37 17.49
N ARG A 3 8.21 1.63 17.68
CA ARG A 3 7.69 2.50 16.62
C ARG A 3 8.87 2.90 15.73
N ARG A 4 9.03 2.21 14.60
CA ARG A 4 10.05 2.56 13.60
C ARG A 4 9.74 3.95 13.05
N LYS A 5 10.75 4.83 13.08
CA LYS A 5 10.67 6.18 12.55
C LYS A 5 11.87 6.44 11.64
N VAL A 6 11.61 7.08 10.51
CA VAL A 6 12.64 7.59 9.59
C VAL A 6 12.27 9.02 9.26
N MET A 7 13.23 9.95 9.39
CA MET A 7 12.99 11.38 9.14
C MET A 7 11.77 11.95 9.89
N GLY A 8 11.51 11.46 11.11
CA GLY A 8 10.37 11.88 11.94
C GLY A 8 9.03 11.22 11.61
N LEU A 9 8.92 10.47 10.51
CA LEU A 9 7.69 9.78 10.09
C LEU A 9 7.61 8.38 10.67
N ARG A 10 6.47 8.01 11.26
CA ARG A 10 6.17 6.64 11.67
C ARG A 10 5.84 5.80 10.46
N PHE A 11 6.38 4.59 10.43
CA PHE A 11 6.03 3.62 9.41
C PHE A 11 5.97 2.21 9.99
N GLU A 12 5.20 1.37 9.31
CA GLU A 12 5.08 -0.05 9.56
C GLU A 12 5.35 -0.79 8.26
N VAL A 13 6.05 -1.91 8.34
CA VAL A 13 6.44 -2.74 7.19
C VAL A 13 5.71 -4.08 7.30
N GLN A 14 5.26 -4.63 6.17
CA GLN A 14 4.52 -5.89 6.12
C GLN A 14 3.28 -5.86 7.06
N LYS A 15 2.60 -4.71 7.08
CA LYS A 15 1.49 -4.46 8.01
C LYS A 15 0.25 -5.25 7.57
N PRO A 16 -0.31 -6.14 8.41
CA PRO A 16 -1.60 -6.74 8.14
C PRO A 16 -2.69 -5.66 8.20
N LEU A 17 -3.53 -5.62 7.18
CA LEU A 17 -4.65 -4.69 7.07
C LEU A 17 -5.95 -5.48 6.93
N VAL A 18 -6.92 -5.09 7.75
CA VAL A 18 -8.26 -5.67 7.71
C VAL A 18 -8.97 -5.15 6.47
N VAL A 19 -9.51 -6.07 5.65
CA VAL A 19 -10.30 -5.74 4.48
C VAL A 19 -11.76 -5.68 4.85
N ASN A 20 -12.35 -4.48 4.73
CA ASN A 20 -13.77 -4.26 4.97
C ASN A 20 -14.53 -4.12 3.64
N TYR A 21 -15.58 -4.91 3.47
CA TYR A 21 -16.54 -4.78 2.38
C TYR A 21 -17.96 -4.69 2.93
N LYS A 22 -18.71 -3.65 2.54
CA LYS A 22 -20.08 -3.39 3.05
C LYS A 22 -20.19 -3.51 4.58
N ARG A 23 -19.22 -2.93 5.31
CA ARG A 23 -19.10 -2.97 6.78
C ARG A 23 -18.92 -4.37 7.40
N ARG A 24 -18.49 -5.36 6.61
CA ARG A 24 -18.09 -6.68 7.10
C ARG A 24 -16.62 -6.92 6.80
N THR A 25 -15.90 -7.48 7.77
CA THR A 25 -14.55 -7.99 7.54
C THR A 25 -14.64 -9.20 6.63
N VAL A 26 -13.94 -9.15 5.49
CA VAL A 26 -13.93 -10.23 4.48
C VAL A 26 -12.57 -10.91 4.35
N GLY A 27 -11.58 -10.42 5.09
CA GLY A 27 -10.25 -11.03 5.12
C GLY A 27 -9.18 -10.03 5.58
N GLU A 28 -7.94 -10.45 5.40
CA GLU A 28 -6.76 -9.65 5.66
C GLU A 28 -5.88 -9.62 4.42
N ILE A 29 -5.25 -8.47 4.20
CA ILE A 29 -4.20 -8.26 3.22
C ILE A 29 -2.95 -7.82 3.97
N ARG A 30 -1.81 -7.81 3.29
CA ARG A 30 -0.56 -7.32 3.86
C ARG A 30 0.00 -6.25 2.96
N ALA A 31 0.06 -5.02 3.45
CA ALA A 31 0.71 -3.93 2.72
C ALA A 31 2.21 -3.96 2.99
N ASP A 32 3.00 -3.61 1.98
CA ASP A 32 4.46 -3.60 2.12
C ASP A 32 4.90 -2.54 3.12
N ILE A 33 4.39 -1.30 3.00
CA ILE A 33 4.68 -0.22 3.94
C ILE A 33 3.44 0.67 4.15
N ILE A 34 3.15 1.01 5.41
CA ILE A 34 2.20 2.07 5.78
C ILE A 34 2.96 3.19 6.47
N VAL A 35 2.73 4.44 6.06
CA VAL A 35 3.33 5.63 6.68
C VAL A 35 2.23 6.46 7.34
N GLU A 36 2.41 6.77 8.63
CA GLU A 36 1.52 7.61 9.45
C GLU A 36 0.03 7.21 9.40
N GLU A 37 -0.30 5.94 9.12
CA GLU A 37 -1.67 5.45 8.85
C GLU A 37 -2.40 6.18 7.71
N LYS A 38 -1.65 6.86 6.83
CA LYS A 38 -2.20 7.79 5.83
C LYS A 38 -1.74 7.51 4.39
N VAL A 39 -0.59 6.86 4.23
CA VAL A 39 -0.03 6.52 2.93
C VAL A 39 0.28 5.03 2.89
N LEU A 40 -0.25 4.34 1.88
CA LEU A 40 0.05 2.94 1.60
C LEU A 40 1.04 2.86 0.44
N ILE A 41 2.12 2.09 0.62
CA ILE A 41 3.14 1.88 -0.40
C ILE A 41 3.21 0.40 -0.72
N GLU A 42 3.06 0.06 -2.00
CA GLU A 42 3.25 -1.28 -2.57
C GLU A 42 4.52 -1.29 -3.41
N ILE A 43 5.36 -2.30 -3.21
CA ILE A 43 6.63 -2.46 -3.90
C ILE A 43 6.52 -3.64 -4.87
N LYS A 44 7.01 -3.45 -6.10
CA LYS A 44 7.14 -4.51 -7.11
C LYS A 44 8.58 -4.56 -7.63
N ALA A 45 8.96 -5.73 -8.13
CA ALA A 45 10.21 -5.95 -8.85
C ALA A 45 9.89 -6.76 -10.11
N VAL A 46 9.25 -6.11 -11.08
CA VAL A 46 8.73 -6.73 -12.31
C VAL A 46 9.20 -5.93 -13.53
N SER A 47 9.30 -6.56 -14.69
CA SER A 47 9.74 -5.88 -15.92
C SER A 47 8.85 -4.71 -16.32
N ALA A 48 7.53 -4.81 -16.06
CA ALA A 48 6.58 -3.72 -16.31
C ALA A 48 5.41 -3.75 -15.32
N LEU A 49 4.87 -2.57 -14.98
CA LEU A 49 3.63 -2.46 -14.21
C LEU A 49 2.41 -2.78 -15.08
N LEU A 50 1.72 -3.88 -14.74
CA LEU A 50 0.45 -4.26 -15.35
C LEU A 50 -0.74 -3.57 -14.66
N PRO A 51 -1.89 -3.40 -15.35
CA PRO A 51 -3.11 -2.82 -14.76
C PRO A 51 -3.58 -3.51 -13.47
N VAL A 52 -3.33 -4.82 -13.33
CA VAL A 52 -3.67 -5.59 -12.13
C VAL A 52 -2.95 -5.09 -10.87
N HIS A 53 -1.71 -4.61 -11.00
CA HIS A 53 -0.97 -4.07 -9.85
C HIS A 53 -1.61 -2.77 -9.33
N GLU A 54 -2.10 -1.94 -10.24
CA GLU A 54 -2.80 -0.71 -9.90
C GLU A 54 -4.20 -1.00 -9.32
N ALA A 55 -4.92 -1.96 -9.90
CA ALA A 55 -6.20 -2.42 -9.37
C ALA A 55 -6.05 -2.98 -7.94
N GLN A 56 -4.99 -3.74 -7.66
CA GLN A 56 -4.67 -4.21 -6.31
C GLN A 56 -4.53 -3.03 -5.32
N LEU A 57 -3.71 -2.03 -5.67
CA LEU A 57 -3.52 -0.83 -4.84
C LEU A 57 -4.86 -0.11 -4.58
N LEU A 58 -5.67 0.11 -5.61
CA LEU A 58 -6.96 0.79 -5.48
C LEU A 58 -7.94 0.01 -4.58
N ASN A 59 -7.94 -1.32 -4.66
CA ASN A 59 -8.74 -2.15 -3.78
C ASN A 59 -8.31 -2.01 -2.32
N TYR A 60 -7.00 -1.91 -2.07
CA TYR A 60 -6.47 -1.75 -0.72
C TYR A 60 -6.84 -0.38 -0.13
N LEU A 61 -6.71 0.69 -0.91
CA LEU A 61 -7.17 2.03 -0.51
C LEU A 61 -8.66 2.04 -0.16
N ARG A 62 -9.51 1.43 -1.00
CA ARG A 62 -10.94 1.29 -0.73
C ARG A 62 -11.26 0.50 0.53
N ALA A 63 -10.60 -0.64 0.71
CA ALA A 63 -10.89 -1.56 1.82
C ALA A 63 -10.45 -1.02 3.19
N THR A 64 -9.39 -0.21 3.20
CA THR A 64 -8.77 0.32 4.43
C THR A 64 -9.22 1.75 4.76
N GLY A 65 -9.78 2.47 3.78
CA GLY A 65 -10.12 3.89 3.91
C GLY A 65 -8.92 4.84 3.77
N ILE A 66 -7.71 4.31 3.56
CA ILE A 66 -6.51 5.09 3.27
C ILE A 66 -6.68 5.80 1.92
N LYS A 67 -6.32 7.08 1.86
CA LYS A 67 -6.63 7.97 0.72
C LYS A 67 -5.51 8.06 -0.31
N VAL A 68 -4.26 7.79 0.09
CA VAL A 68 -3.09 7.94 -0.79
C VAL A 68 -2.36 6.61 -0.90
N GLY A 69 -2.13 6.20 -2.15
CA GLY A 69 -1.36 5.00 -2.49
C GLY A 69 -0.18 5.32 -3.39
N LEU A 70 0.96 4.68 -3.13
CA LEU A 70 2.13 4.67 -4.00
C LEU A 70 2.38 3.23 -4.46
N LEU A 71 2.48 3.03 -5.77
CA LEU A 71 2.95 1.79 -6.37
C LEU A 71 4.33 2.05 -6.95
N VAL A 72 5.37 1.40 -6.41
CA VAL A 72 6.77 1.61 -6.80
C VAL A 72 7.33 0.32 -7.37
N ASN A 73 7.83 0.36 -8.60
CA ASN A 73 8.47 -0.76 -9.28
C ASN A 73 9.98 -0.56 -9.34
N PHE A 74 10.74 -1.47 -8.75
CA PHE A 74 12.20 -1.55 -8.84
C PHE A 74 12.63 -2.62 -9.86
N GLY A 75 11.90 -2.72 -10.97
CA GLY A 75 12.23 -3.60 -12.09
C GLY A 75 13.44 -3.09 -12.90
N GLU A 76 13.41 -3.28 -14.21
CA GLU A 76 14.48 -2.80 -15.10
C GLU A 76 14.69 -1.29 -15.02
N LYS A 77 13.62 -0.53 -14.76
CA LYS A 77 13.64 0.91 -14.50
C LYS A 77 12.81 1.23 -13.27
N LEU A 78 13.21 2.26 -12.54
CA LEU A 78 12.40 2.80 -11.45
C LEU A 78 11.15 3.47 -12.03
N GLU A 79 9.99 2.88 -11.76
CA GLU A 79 8.68 3.45 -12.11
C GLU A 79 7.87 3.65 -10.84
N PHE A 80 7.08 4.72 -10.77
CA PHE A 80 6.13 4.89 -9.68
C PHE A 80 4.82 5.50 -10.14
N LYS A 81 3.73 5.11 -9.49
CA LYS A 81 2.40 5.69 -9.67
C LYS A 81 1.85 6.14 -8.33
N ARG A 82 1.33 7.37 -8.29
CA ARG A 82 0.55 7.89 -7.17
C ARG A 82 -0.94 7.80 -7.49
N ARG A 83 -1.73 7.32 -6.53
CA ARG A 83 -3.20 7.29 -6.59
C ARG A 83 -3.78 8.01 -5.39
N VAL A 84 -4.86 8.75 -5.64
CA VAL A 84 -5.63 9.47 -4.63
C VAL A 84 -7.08 9.03 -4.78
N PHE A 85 -7.68 8.61 -3.67
CA PHE A 85 -9.03 8.05 -3.60
C PHE A 85 -9.91 8.87 -2.64
#